data_AF-A0AAF0XPK2-F1
#
_entry.id   AF-A0AAF0XPK2-F1
#
_cell.length_a   1.000
_cell.length_b   1.000
_cell.length_c   1.000
_cell.angle_alpha   90.00
_cell.angle_beta   90.00
_cell.angle_gamma   90.00
#
_symmetry.space_group_name_H-M   'P 1'
#
loop_
_entity.id
_entity.type
_entity.pdbx_description
1 polymer ?
#
loop_
_entity_poly.entity_id
_entity_poly.type
_entity_poly.pdbx_seq_one_letter_code
_entity_poly.pdbx_strand_id
1 'polypeptide(L)'
;MHCLGFALNPYFYDVNYLQSPAPGGEPRRAPNCDLEVVQGVLKAFDKIGEDGEERRILRQQLAKFQGKEGMFGTLAAKVDAVTMSPVSWWSTYGAEAPQLSEIAI
;
A
#
# COMPACT_ATOMS: atom_id res chain seq x y z
N MET A 1 -2.00 -10.58 10.74
CA MET A 1 -1.34 -9.34 10.28
C MET A 1 -0.64 -9.51 8.92
N HIS A 2 -1.14 -10.35 8.00
CA HIS A 2 -0.54 -10.49 6.66
C HIS A 2 -1.09 -9.48 5.64
N CYS A 3 -2.36 -9.09 5.74
CA CYS A 3 -2.99 -8.23 4.73
C CYS A 3 -2.45 -6.79 4.72
N LEU A 4 -2.07 -6.23 5.88
CA LEU A 4 -1.60 -4.85 5.98
C LEU A 4 -0.19 -4.68 5.39
N GLY A 5 0.76 -5.55 5.76
CA GLY A 5 2.09 -5.54 5.16
C GLY A 5 2.08 -5.81 3.66
N PHE A 6 1.16 -6.67 3.18
CA PHE A 6 0.93 -6.86 1.75
C PHE A 6 0.33 -5.62 1.09
N ALA A 7 -0.70 -5.02 1.68
CA ALA A 7 -1.37 -3.85 1.10
C ALA A 7 -0.53 -2.58 1.12
N LEU A 8 0.40 -2.43 2.07
CA LEU A 8 1.26 -1.25 2.19
C LEU A 8 2.62 -1.43 1.52
N ASN A 9 2.91 -2.58 0.91
CA ASN A 9 4.17 -2.74 0.18
C ASN A 9 4.00 -2.28 -1.28
N PRO A 10 4.71 -1.21 -1.72
CA PRO A 10 4.58 -0.63 -3.05
C PRO A 10 4.97 -1.60 -4.18
N TYR A 11 5.84 -2.57 -3.91
CA TYR A 11 6.25 -3.61 -4.86
C TYR A 11 5.06 -4.38 -5.44
N PHE A 12 4.02 -4.65 -4.63
CA PHE A 12 2.86 -5.43 -5.08
C PHE A 12 1.91 -4.66 -6.00
N TYR A 13 2.18 -3.37 -6.25
CA TYR A 13 1.47 -2.53 -7.22
C TYR A 13 2.28 -2.28 -8.50
N ASP A 14 3.49 -2.83 -8.60
CA ASP A 14 4.33 -2.75 -9.79
C ASP A 14 3.72 -3.53 -10.96
N VAL A 15 3.87 -2.99 -12.17
CA VAL A 15 3.29 -3.56 -13.38
C VAL A 15 3.94 -4.90 -13.73
N ASN A 16 5.27 -5.03 -13.57
CA ASN A 16 5.96 -6.28 -13.89
C ASN A 16 5.64 -7.36 -12.86
N TYR A 17 5.51 -6.99 -11.58
CA TYR A 17 5.00 -7.90 -10.56
C TYR A 17 3.61 -8.42 -10.93
N LEU A 18 2.68 -7.55 -11.33
CA LEU A 18 1.30 -7.93 -11.64
C LEU A 18 1.15 -8.75 -12.93
N GLN A 19 2.01 -8.52 -13.91
CA GLN A 19 2.01 -9.26 -15.19
C GLN A 19 2.68 -10.63 -15.08
N SER A 20 3.46 -10.89 -14.04
CA SER A 20 4.08 -12.20 -13.86
C SER A 20 3.16 -13.16 -13.09
N PRO A 21 3.15 -14.46 -13.45
CA PRO A 21 2.27 -15.43 -12.80
C PRO A 21 2.67 -15.67 -11.34
N ALA A 22 1.70 -15.87 -10.47
CA ALA A 22 1.94 -16.38 -9.12
C ALA A 22 2.50 -17.81 -9.16
N PRO A 23 3.17 -18.28 -8.09
CA PRO A 23 3.48 -19.70 -7.94
C PRO A 23 2.16 -20.50 -8.03
N GLY A 24 1.99 -21.26 -9.11
CA GLY A 24 0.72 -21.94 -9.44
C GLY A 24 0.05 -21.48 -10.73
N GLY A 25 0.56 -20.44 -11.40
CA GLY A 25 0.09 -19.99 -12.72
C GLY A 25 -1.07 -18.98 -12.68
N GLU A 26 -1.63 -18.72 -11.50
CA GLU A 26 -2.72 -17.76 -11.32
C GLU A 26 -2.25 -16.32 -11.56
N PRO A 27 -3.09 -15.46 -12.15
CA PRO A 27 -2.77 -14.05 -12.33
C PRO A 27 -2.68 -13.36 -10.97
N ARG A 28 -1.66 -12.52 -10.81
CA ARG A 28 -1.53 -11.67 -9.62
C ARG A 28 -2.50 -10.51 -9.71
N ARG A 29 -2.99 -10.08 -8.54
CA ARG A 29 -3.87 -8.93 -8.40
C ARG A 29 -3.20 -7.91 -7.49
N ALA A 30 -3.39 -6.63 -7.82
CA ALA A 30 -2.97 -5.56 -6.94
C ALA A 30 -3.72 -5.70 -5.60
N PRO A 31 -3.10 -5.37 -4.46
CA PRO A 31 -3.73 -5.55 -3.15
C PRO A 31 -5.11 -4.89 -3.02
N ASN A 32 -5.33 -3.75 -3.68
CA ASN A 32 -6.61 -3.03 -3.69
C ASN A 32 -7.69 -3.65 -4.60
N CYS A 33 -7.32 -4.62 -5.44
CA CYS A 33 -8.26 -5.40 -6.26
C CYS A 33 -8.66 -6.73 -5.61
N ASP A 34 -8.10 -7.06 -4.44
CA ASP A 34 -8.43 -8.26 -3.68
C ASP A 34 -9.34 -7.90 -2.49
N LEU A 35 -10.57 -8.46 -2.50
CA LEU A 35 -11.59 -8.15 -1.50
C LEU A 35 -11.16 -8.57 -0.09
N GLU A 36 -10.48 -9.71 0.06
CA GLU A 36 -10.04 -10.20 1.37
C GLU A 36 -8.97 -9.28 1.93
N VAL A 37 -8.03 -8.83 1.08
CA VAL A 37 -7.00 -7.88 1.47
C VAL A 37 -7.61 -6.55 1.89
N VAL A 38 -8.52 -5.98 1.09
CA VAL A 38 -9.19 -4.71 1.40
C VAL A 38 -9.95 -4.81 2.73
N GLN A 39 -10.73 -5.87 2.94
CA GLN A 39 -11.43 -6.10 4.21
C GLN A 39 -10.46 -6.23 5.39
N GLY A 40 -9.33 -6.92 5.20
CA GLY A 40 -8.28 -7.06 6.20
C GLY A 40 -7.65 -5.73 6.60
N VAL A 41 -7.40 -4.85 5.62
CA VAL A 41 -6.87 -3.50 5.86
C VAL A 41 -7.86 -2.63 6.61
N LEU A 42 -9.13 -2.60 6.21
CA LEU A 42 -10.15 -1.81 6.89
C LEU A 42 -10.33 -2.25 8.35
N LYS A 43 -10.37 -3.57 8.60
CA LYS A 43 -10.40 -4.13 9.96
C LYS A 43 -9.15 -3.80 10.76
N ALA A 44 -7.99 -3.66 10.12
CA ALA A 44 -6.77 -3.24 10.79
C ALA A 44 -6.85 -1.76 11.18
N PHE A 45 -7.34 -0.88 10.29
CA PHE A 45 -7.55 0.53 10.61
C PHE A 45 -8.55 0.74 11.74
N ASP A 46 -9.62 -0.06 11.81
CA ASP A 46 -10.57 0.00 12.93
C ASP A 46 -9.94 -0.35 14.29
N LYS A 47 -8.85 -1.12 14.29
CA LYS A 47 -8.08 -1.47 15.50
C LYS A 47 -6.97 -0.47 15.82
N ILE A 48 -6.39 0.15 14.79
CA ILE A 48 -5.26 1.08 14.93
C ILE A 48 -5.76 2.48 15.27
N GLY A 49 -6.78 2.99 14.57
CA GLY A 49 -7.27 4.34 14.77
C GLY A 49 -8.09 4.47 16.05
N GLU A 50 -7.75 5.46 16.86
CA GLU A 50 -8.36 5.73 18.17
C GLU A 50 -9.79 6.25 18.01
N ASP A 51 -10.05 7.05 16.98
CA ASP A 51 -11.34 7.65 16.69
C ASP A 51 -11.78 7.56 15.22
N GLY A 52 -12.97 8.11 14.93
CA GLY A 52 -13.54 8.08 13.59
C GLY A 52 -12.78 8.93 12.56
N GLU A 53 -12.11 9.99 13.01
CA GLU A 53 -11.37 10.92 12.16
C GLU A 53 -10.02 10.33 11.74
N GLU A 54 -9.28 9.71 12.66
CA GLU A 54 -8.05 8.99 12.33
C GLU A 54 -8.30 7.87 11.33
N ARG A 55 -9.35 7.06 11.56
CA ARG A 55 -9.75 6.00 10.62
C ARG A 55 -10.12 6.57 9.25
N ARG A 56 -10.72 7.76 9.20
CA ARG A 56 -11.04 8.46 7.94
C ARG A 56 -9.77 8.92 7.23
N ILE A 57 -8.82 9.51 7.95
CA ILE A 57 -7.52 9.96 7.42
C ILE A 57 -6.73 8.78 6.85
N LEU A 58 -6.65 7.65 7.59
CA LEU A 58 -5.97 6.44 7.13
C LEU A 58 -6.56 5.90 5.81
N ARG A 59 -7.89 5.86 5.69
CA ARG A 59 -8.55 5.45 4.43
C ARG A 59 -8.25 6.42 3.28
N GLN A 60 -8.23 7.72 3.54
CA GLN A 60 -7.93 8.73 2.51
C GLN A 60 -6.49 8.64 2.01
N GLN A 61 -5.54 8.47 2.93
CA GLN A 61 -4.14 8.29 2.58
C GLN A 61 -3.89 6.97 1.84
N LEU A 62 -4.57 5.89 2.26
CA LEU A 62 -4.52 4.61 1.55
C LEU A 62 -5.03 4.76 0.12
N ALA A 63 -6.14 5.48 -0.08
CA ALA A 63 -6.69 5.75 -1.41
C ALA A 63 -5.70 6.51 -2.29
N LYS A 64 -5.03 7.56 -1.77
CA LYS A 64 -3.99 8.31 -2.50
C LYS A 64 -2.83 7.42 -2.94
N PHE A 65 -2.32 6.60 -2.01
CA PHE A 65 -1.23 5.67 -2.28
C PHE A 65 -1.62 4.65 -3.36
N GLN A 66 -2.78 3.99 -3.21
CA GLN A 66 -3.27 2.99 -4.16
C GLN A 66 -3.63 3.60 -5.51
N GLY A 67 -4.15 4.82 -5.51
CA GLY A 67 -4.45 5.62 -6.71
C GLY A 67 -3.20 6.15 -7.42
N LYS A 68 -2.01 5.98 -6.83
CA LYS A 68 -0.74 6.52 -7.33
C LYS A 68 -0.84 8.04 -7.55
N GLU A 69 -1.49 8.73 -6.62
CA GLU A 69 -1.64 10.19 -6.64
C GLU A 69 -0.36 10.88 -6.15
N GLY A 70 -0.13 12.12 -6.61
CA GLY A 70 1.02 12.94 -6.15
C GLY A 70 2.37 12.25 -6.33
N MET A 71 3.20 12.30 -5.29
CA MET A 71 4.53 11.70 -5.24
C MET A 71 4.52 10.20 -5.53
N PHE A 72 3.48 9.47 -5.13
CA PHE A 72 3.35 8.03 -5.37
C PHE A 72 3.21 7.66 -6.85
N GLY A 73 2.77 8.61 -7.67
CA GLY A 73 2.62 8.46 -9.13
C GLY A 73 3.88 8.72 -9.94
N THR A 74 4.91 9.31 -9.31
CA THR A 74 6.14 9.70 -10.00
C THR A 74 6.92 8.50 -10.55
N LEU A 75 7.73 8.73 -11.58
CA LEU A 75 8.60 7.67 -12.12
C LEU A 75 9.60 7.18 -11.06
N ALA A 76 10.16 8.09 -10.26
CA ALA A 76 11.08 7.76 -9.19
C ALA A 76 10.42 6.81 -8.17
N ALA A 77 9.24 7.15 -7.67
CA ALA A 77 8.50 6.31 -6.72
C ALA A 77 8.21 4.90 -7.30
N LYS A 78 7.90 4.80 -8.59
CA LYS A 78 7.65 3.50 -9.25
C LYS A 78 8.91 2.66 -9.40
N VAL A 79 10.03 3.27 -9.79
CA VAL A 79 11.33 2.56 -9.89
C VAL A 79 11.78 2.12 -8.50
N ASP A 80 11.67 3.00 -7.52
CA ASP A 80 12.09 2.73 -6.16
C ASP A 80 11.22 1.69 -5.45
N ALA A 81 9.96 1.54 -5.86
CA ALA A 81 9.08 0.50 -5.33
C ALA A 81 9.61 -0.93 -5.57
N VAL A 82 10.48 -1.12 -6.56
CA VAL A 82 11.09 -2.43 -6.88
C VAL A 82 12.57 -2.52 -6.49
N THR A 83 13.26 -1.41 -6.23
CA THR A 83 14.69 -1.39 -5.88
C THR A 83 14.94 -1.14 -4.39
N MET A 84 14.01 -0.51 -3.68
CA MET A 84 14.13 -0.22 -2.24
C MET A 84 13.36 -1.24 -1.39
N SER A 85 13.74 -1.32 -0.11
CA SER A 85 12.87 -1.96 0.88
C SER A 85 11.60 -1.12 1.09
N PRO A 86 10.46 -1.74 1.47
CA PRO A 86 9.23 -0.99 1.72
C PRO A 86 9.40 0.12 2.76
N VAL A 87 10.15 -0.14 3.83
CA VAL A 87 10.44 0.84 4.89
C VAL A 87 11.17 2.07 4.34
N SER A 88 12.22 1.87 3.53
CA SER A 88 12.97 2.97 2.95
C SER A 88 12.15 3.74 1.91
N TRP A 89 11.27 3.05 1.19
CA TRP A 89 10.33 3.68 0.26
C TRP A 89 9.34 4.59 0.98
N TRP A 90 8.71 4.11 2.06
CA TRP A 90 7.80 4.93 2.88
C TRP A 90 8.51 6.09 3.55
N SER A 91 9.75 5.91 4.00
CA SER A 91 10.56 7.02 4.53
C SER A 91 10.83 8.11 3.48
N THR A 92 10.86 7.76 2.19
CA THR A 92 11.18 8.70 1.09
C THR A 92 9.93 9.39 0.55
N TYR A 93 8.86 8.63 0.32
CA TYR A 93 7.66 9.11 -0.39
C TYR A 93 6.44 9.30 0.53
N GLY A 94 6.51 8.80 1.76
CA GLY A 94 5.39 8.77 2.72
C GLY A 94 4.97 10.13 3.27
N ALA A 95 5.69 11.21 3.01
CA ALA A 95 5.35 12.55 3.49
C ALA A 95 3.96 13.04 3.02
N GLU A 96 3.44 12.54 1.89
CA GLU A 96 2.06 12.82 1.44
C GLU A 96 0.98 11.99 2.14
N ALA A 97 1.38 10.98 2.90
CA ALA A 97 0.54 10.07 3.65
C ALA A 97 1.16 9.75 5.03
N PRO A 98 1.37 10.76 5.91
CA PRO A 98 2.18 10.59 7.11
C PRO A 98 1.67 9.49 8.05
N GLN A 99 0.39 9.50 8.39
CA GLN A 99 -0.22 8.48 9.28
C GLN A 99 -0.17 7.07 8.67
N LEU A 100 -0.34 6.96 7.36
CA LEU A 100 -0.21 5.67 6.68
C LEU A 100 1.25 5.18 6.66
N SER A 101 2.21 6.11 6.47
CA SER A 101 3.64 5.80 6.44
C SER A 101 4.15 5.32 7.79
N GLU A 102 3.64 5.89 8.89
CA GLU A 102 3.96 5.46 10.27
C GLU A 102 3.54 4.01 10.53
N ILE A 103 2.43 3.56 9.94
CA ILE A 103 1.95 2.18 10.06
C ILE A 103 2.77 1.21 9.17
N ALA A 104 3.38 1.72 8.11
CA ALA A 104 4.10 0.90 7.13
C ALA A 104 5.59 0.68 7.47
N ILE A 105 6.13 1.42 8.43
CA ILE A 105 7.53 1.41 8.87
C ILE A 105 7.74 0.46 10.05
#